data_AF-A0A9P6UBX4-F1
#
_entry.id   AF-A0A9P6UBX4-F1
#
_cell.length_a   1.000
_cell.length_b   1.000
_cell.length_c   1.000
_cell.angle_alpha   90.00
_cell.angle_beta   90.00
_cell.angle_gamma   90.00
#
_symmetry.space_group_name_H-M   'P 1'
#
loop_
_entity.id
_entity.type
_entity.pdbx_description
1 polymer ?
#
loop_
_entity_poly.entity_id
_entity_poly.type
_entity_poly.pdbx_seq_one_letter_code
_entity_poly.pdbx_strand_id
1 'polypeptide(L)'
;MFLRKRYSAVLEEKKRTLPVAVQGEVEVRIEHILKSIAGNHKVIDRTIFNTFKGSCAKAGKRPPTELCGSAKSIACHAPWGIDDSLFDKVHKNVGEVIRSNFEGTSALIQDTMVNQVLSYCPEHCSSWVEPFQNIMLVWEQREHYKSYRVTPNCLPLHKGGI
;
A
#
# COMPACT_ATOMS: atom_id res chain seq x y z
N MET A 1 8.36 -2.63 -4.90
CA MET A 1 7.19 -1.85 -4.44
C MET A 1 7.50 -1.20 -3.09
N PHE A 2 7.18 0.09 -2.91
CA PHE A 2 7.41 0.88 -1.68
C PHE A 2 6.86 0.24 -0.41
N LEU A 3 5.55 -0.03 -0.43
CA LEU A 3 4.79 -0.49 0.73
C LEU A 3 5.31 -1.86 1.20
N ARG A 4 5.63 -2.76 0.25
CA ARG A 4 6.32 -4.01 0.57
C ARG A 4 7.64 -3.78 1.32
N LYS A 5 8.49 -2.86 0.86
CA LYS A 5 9.77 -2.57 1.52
C LYS A 5 9.57 -1.98 2.92
N ARG A 6 8.57 -1.12 3.09
CA ARG A 6 8.19 -0.56 4.41
C ARG A 6 7.72 -1.65 5.37
N TYR A 7 6.76 -2.48 4.97
CA TYR A 7 6.30 -3.60 5.81
C TYR A 7 7.42 -4.60 6.11
N SER A 8 8.25 -4.91 5.12
CA SER A 8 9.43 -5.77 5.33
C SER A 8 10.39 -5.17 6.36
N ALA A 9 10.70 -3.88 6.27
CA ALA A 9 11.60 -3.24 7.23
C ALA A 9 11.05 -3.25 8.66
N VAL A 10 9.76 -2.92 8.82
CA VAL A 10 9.11 -2.92 10.14
C VAL A 10 9.03 -4.33 10.72
N LEU A 11 8.63 -5.32 9.93
CA LEU A 11 8.57 -6.71 10.39
C LEU A 11 9.95 -7.24 10.78
N GLU A 12 10.99 -6.92 10.02
CA GLU A 12 12.37 -7.30 10.33
C GLU A 12 12.90 -6.58 11.58
N GLU A 13 12.57 -5.31 11.77
CA GLU A 13 12.89 -4.55 12.98
C GLU A 13 12.25 -5.19 14.22
N LYS A 14 10.95 -5.53 14.14
CA LYS A 14 10.22 -6.18 15.25
C LYS A 14 10.69 -7.61 15.50
N LYS A 15 11.07 -8.37 14.46
CA LYS A 15 11.69 -9.69 14.64
C LYS A 15 12.94 -9.60 15.51
N ARG A 16 13.80 -8.59 15.28
CA ARG A 16 15.07 -8.41 16.02
C ARG A 16 14.88 -8.11 17.51
N THR A 17 13.71 -7.62 17.92
CA THR A 17 13.41 -7.36 19.34
C THR A 17 12.91 -8.61 20.07
N LEU A 18 12.64 -9.71 19.36
CA LEU A 18 12.21 -10.97 19.96
C LEU A 18 13.40 -11.82 20.44
N PRO A 19 13.19 -12.73 21.41
CA PRO A 19 14.20 -13.72 21.80
C PRO A 19 14.68 -14.54 20.60
N VAL A 20 15.99 -14.79 20.51
CA VAL A 20 16.62 -15.53 19.39
C VAL A 20 15.94 -16.89 19.12
N ALA A 21 15.50 -17.57 20.18
CA ALA A 21 14.83 -18.87 20.10
C ALA A 21 13.55 -18.88 19.25
N VAL A 22 12.87 -17.74 19.10
CA VAL A 22 11.62 -17.64 18.31
C VAL A 22 11.80 -16.90 16.97
N GLN A 23 12.97 -16.30 16.73
CA GLN A 23 13.20 -15.48 15.53
C GLN A 23 13.10 -16.31 14.23
N GLY A 24 13.57 -17.56 14.24
CA GLY A 24 13.51 -18.43 13.06
C GLY A 24 12.07 -18.79 12.66
N GLU A 25 11.20 -19.09 13.63
CA GLU A 25 9.77 -19.33 13.34
C GLU A 25 9.10 -18.06 12.79
N VAL A 26 9.41 -16.91 13.39
CA VAL A 26 8.85 -15.62 13.00
C VAL A 26 9.30 -15.23 11.58
N GLU A 27 10.55 -15.52 11.20
CA GLU A 27 11.08 -15.26 9.87
C GLU A 27 10.29 -15.97 8.77
N VAL A 28 9.97 -17.26 8.96
CA VAL A 28 9.15 -18.02 8.00
C VAL A 28 7.77 -17.38 7.83
N ARG A 29 7.15 -16.94 8.92
CA ARG A 29 5.85 -16.23 8.89
C ARG A 29 5.96 -14.89 8.18
N ILE A 30 7.04 -14.13 8.38
CA ILE A 30 7.31 -12.87 7.67
C ILE A 30 7.40 -13.11 6.16
N GLU A 31 8.11 -14.15 5.72
CA GLU A 31 8.18 -14.47 4.29
C GLU A 31 6.81 -14.75 3.68
N HIS A 32 5.96 -15.50 4.41
CA HIS A 32 4.59 -15.81 3.98
C HIS A 32 3.72 -14.54 3.89
N ILE A 33 3.81 -13.66 4.89
CA ILE A 33 3.15 -12.35 4.88
C ILE A 33 3.60 -11.55 3.66
N LEU A 34 4.91 -11.41 3.43
CA LEU A 34 5.46 -10.61 2.33
C LEU A 34 5.04 -11.14 0.95
N LYS A 35 4.93 -12.47 0.77
CA LYS A 35 4.40 -13.09 -0.45
C LYS A 35 2.89 -12.86 -0.63
N SER A 36 2.14 -12.72 0.46
CA SER A 36 0.69 -12.55 0.45
C SER A 36 0.26 -11.10 0.23
N ILE A 37 1.08 -10.13 0.66
CA ILE A 37 0.72 -8.71 0.57
C ILE A 37 1.20 -8.04 -0.72
N ALA A 38 2.24 -8.54 -1.38
CA ALA A 38 2.89 -7.85 -2.50
C ALA A 38 2.93 -8.67 -3.80
N GLY A 39 2.55 -8.04 -4.91
CA GLY A 39 2.49 -8.62 -6.25
C GLY A 39 1.14 -8.39 -6.92
N ASN A 40 1.06 -8.63 -8.23
CA ASN A 40 -0.17 -8.44 -9.00
C ASN A 40 -1.34 -9.18 -8.33
N HIS A 41 -2.44 -8.46 -8.10
CA HIS A 41 -3.66 -8.96 -7.43
C HIS A 41 -3.50 -9.39 -5.97
N LYS A 42 -2.35 -9.14 -5.32
CA LYS A 42 -2.15 -9.35 -3.88
C LYS A 42 -2.74 -8.20 -3.07
N VAL A 43 -2.73 -8.31 -1.74
CA VAL A 43 -3.51 -7.43 -0.85
C VAL A 43 -3.29 -5.96 -1.13
N ILE A 44 -2.04 -5.52 -1.25
CA ILE A 44 -1.73 -4.10 -1.46
C ILE A 44 -2.27 -3.64 -2.82
N ASP A 45 -1.86 -4.30 -3.92
CA ASP A 45 -2.30 -3.96 -5.29
C ASP A 45 -3.82 -4.02 -5.42
N ARG A 46 -4.45 -5.10 -4.95
CA ARG A 46 -5.91 -5.29 -5.00
C ARG A 46 -6.65 -4.20 -4.25
N THR A 47 -6.16 -3.81 -3.06
CA THR A 47 -6.79 -2.73 -2.27
C THR A 47 -6.69 -1.40 -2.97
N ILE A 48 -5.52 -1.09 -3.54
CA ILE A 48 -5.29 0.10 -4.37
C ILE A 48 -6.25 0.09 -5.55
N PHE A 49 -6.19 -0.92 -6.41
CA PHE A 49 -7.01 -1.00 -7.62
C PHE A 49 -8.52 -0.94 -7.32
N ASN A 50 -9.00 -1.65 -6.29
CA ASN A 50 -10.42 -1.63 -5.92
C ASN A 50 -10.87 -0.25 -5.43
N THR A 51 -10.04 0.42 -4.61
CA THR A 51 -10.36 1.76 -4.10
C THR A 51 -10.42 2.75 -5.26
N PHE A 52 -9.40 2.77 -6.13
CA PHE A 52 -9.39 3.66 -7.30
C PHE A 52 -10.53 3.38 -8.29
N LYS A 53 -10.86 2.10 -8.54
CA LYS A 53 -12.00 1.73 -9.39
C LYS A 53 -13.33 2.21 -8.80
N GLY A 54 -13.51 2.10 -7.47
CA GLY A 54 -14.71 2.54 -6.76
C GLY A 54 -14.88 4.06 -6.75
N SER A 55 -13.81 4.82 -6.53
CA SER A 55 -13.86 6.29 -6.49
C SER A 55 -13.98 6.92 -7.87
N CYS A 56 -13.42 6.28 -8.90
CA CYS A 56 -13.56 6.71 -10.29
C CYS A 56 -15.01 6.77 -10.80
N ALA A 57 -15.89 5.91 -10.29
CA ALA A 57 -17.29 5.87 -10.74
C ALA A 57 -18.14 7.04 -10.23
N LYS A 58 -17.63 7.87 -9.31
CA LYS A 58 -18.36 8.98 -8.66
C LYS A 58 -18.03 10.35 -9.28
N ALA A 59 -18.51 10.63 -10.50
CA ALA A 59 -18.98 11.95 -10.94
C ALA A 59 -19.45 11.90 -12.40
N GLY A 60 -20.55 12.59 -12.74
CA GLY A 60 -21.22 12.60 -14.05
C GLY A 60 -20.44 13.20 -15.24
N LYS A 61 -19.17 12.81 -15.44
CA LYS A 61 -18.40 13.05 -16.67
C LYS A 61 -17.70 11.75 -17.07
N ARG A 62 -17.91 11.38 -18.34
CA ARG A 62 -17.47 10.20 -19.13
C ARG A 62 -16.78 9.03 -18.38
N PRO A 63 -17.28 7.78 -18.54
CA PRO A 63 -16.68 6.60 -17.91
C PRO A 63 -15.24 6.42 -18.41
N PRO A 64 -14.23 6.37 -17.53
CA PRO A 64 -12.84 6.39 -17.96
C PRO A 64 -12.38 4.94 -18.05
N THR A 65 -12.99 4.13 -18.91
CA THR A 65 -12.44 2.79 -19.18
C THR A 65 -11.03 2.87 -19.77
N GLU A 66 -10.60 4.04 -20.26
CA GLU A 66 -9.21 4.32 -20.65
C GLU A 66 -8.32 4.93 -19.54
N LEU A 67 -8.87 5.39 -18.42
CA LEU A 67 -8.08 6.06 -17.36
C LEU A 67 -8.21 5.37 -15.99
N CYS A 68 -9.33 4.76 -15.65
CA CYS A 68 -9.55 4.19 -14.32
C CYS A 68 -9.00 2.78 -14.17
N GLY A 69 -7.71 2.73 -13.91
CA GLY A 69 -6.96 1.48 -13.75
C GLY A 69 -5.53 1.56 -14.27
N SER A 70 -5.15 2.64 -14.98
CA SER A 70 -3.73 2.90 -15.23
C SER A 70 -3.05 3.36 -13.95
N ALA A 71 -1.77 3.03 -13.77
CA ALA A 71 -1.06 3.55 -12.62
C ALA A 71 -0.86 5.07 -12.71
N LYS A 72 -0.98 5.67 -13.91
CA LYS A 72 -1.07 7.12 -14.08
C LYS A 72 -2.22 7.68 -13.28
N SER A 73 -3.42 7.15 -13.47
CA SER A 73 -4.60 7.67 -12.77
C SER A 73 -4.52 7.37 -11.29
N ILE A 74 -4.00 6.20 -10.90
CA ILE A 74 -3.72 5.88 -9.49
C ILE A 74 -2.74 6.87 -8.87
N ALA A 75 -1.71 7.29 -9.61
CA ALA A 75 -0.72 8.24 -9.14
C ALA A 75 -1.23 9.69 -9.13
N CYS A 76 -1.98 10.11 -10.14
CA CYS A 76 -2.62 11.42 -10.22
C CYS A 76 -3.74 11.61 -9.20
N HIS A 77 -4.40 10.52 -8.79
CA HIS A 77 -5.43 10.50 -7.75
C HIS A 77 -4.88 10.04 -6.39
N ALA A 78 -3.57 9.81 -6.23
CA ALA A 78 -2.98 9.46 -4.93
C ALA A 78 -3.28 10.50 -3.81
N PRO A 79 -3.37 11.81 -4.11
CA PRO A 79 -3.88 12.79 -3.15
C PRO A 79 -5.36 12.59 -2.79
N TRP A 80 -6.23 12.14 -3.70
CA TRP A 80 -7.62 11.73 -3.37
C TRP A 80 -7.66 10.40 -2.59
N GLY A 81 -6.62 9.58 -2.70
CA GLY A 81 -6.41 8.44 -1.83
C GLY A 81 -6.25 8.84 -0.35
N ILE A 82 -5.91 10.11 -0.05
CA ILE A 82 -5.98 10.64 1.32
C ILE A 82 -7.45 10.84 1.72
N ASP A 83 -8.25 11.50 0.88
CA ASP A 83 -9.67 11.78 1.14
C ASP A 83 -10.50 10.49 1.28
N ASP A 84 -10.10 9.42 0.58
CA ASP A 84 -10.72 8.09 0.63
C ASP A 84 -10.07 7.11 1.63
N SER A 85 -9.12 7.56 2.47
CA SER A 85 -8.40 6.71 3.44
C SER A 85 -7.79 5.46 2.80
N LEU A 86 -7.25 5.57 1.57
CA LEU A 86 -6.64 4.46 0.82
C LEU A 86 -5.53 3.78 1.63
N PHE A 87 -4.63 4.57 2.21
CA PHE A 87 -3.50 4.03 2.95
C PHE A 87 -3.94 3.37 4.25
N ASP A 88 -4.98 3.92 4.91
CA ASP A 88 -5.60 3.28 6.07
C ASP A 88 -6.28 1.95 5.67
N LYS A 89 -6.95 1.89 4.51
CA LYS A 89 -7.53 0.65 3.97
C LYS A 89 -6.47 -0.40 3.64
N VAL A 90 -5.37 0.02 3.01
CA VAL A 90 -4.22 -0.86 2.74
C VAL A 90 -3.65 -1.36 4.06
N HIS A 91 -3.45 -0.48 5.04
CA HIS A 91 -2.91 -0.83 6.34
C HIS A 91 -3.82 -1.80 7.11
N LYS A 92 -5.13 -1.55 7.11
CA LYS A 92 -6.13 -2.44 7.68
C LYS A 92 -6.05 -3.84 7.05
N ASN A 93 -6.08 -3.94 5.72
CA ASN A 93 -6.07 -5.23 5.03
C ASN A 93 -4.74 -5.99 5.18
N VAL A 94 -3.60 -5.28 5.18
CA VAL A 94 -2.30 -5.88 5.50
C VAL A 94 -2.28 -6.35 6.94
N GLY A 95 -2.83 -5.56 7.86
CA GLY A 95 -3.00 -5.89 9.27
C GLY A 95 -3.78 -7.18 9.52
N GLU A 96 -4.85 -7.41 8.76
CA GLU A 96 -5.61 -8.67 8.81
C GLU A 96 -4.77 -9.88 8.38
N VAL A 97 -3.93 -9.74 7.34
CA VAL A 97 -2.99 -10.80 6.95
C VAL A 97 -1.93 -11.06 8.01
N ILE A 98 -1.40 -10.01 8.65
CA ILE A 98 -0.43 -10.16 9.73
C ILE A 98 -1.07 -10.89 10.90
N ARG A 99 -2.26 -10.47 11.35
CA ARG A 99 -3.01 -11.13 12.44
C ARG A 99 -3.21 -12.62 12.18
N SER A 100 -3.70 -12.98 10.98
CA SER A 100 -3.97 -14.39 10.65
C SER A 100 -2.71 -15.24 10.59
N ASN A 101 -1.57 -14.68 10.18
CA ASN A 101 -0.31 -15.41 10.15
C ASN A 101 0.33 -15.61 11.52
N PHE A 102 -0.10 -14.87 12.55
CA PHE A 102 0.40 -15.02 13.92
C PHE A 102 -0.63 -15.61 14.89
N GLU A 103 -1.84 -15.95 14.44
CA GLU A 103 -2.87 -16.56 15.26
C GLU A 103 -2.35 -17.79 16.04
N GLY A 104 -2.71 -17.88 17.33
CA GLY A 104 -2.26 -18.95 18.22
C GLY A 104 -0.81 -18.86 18.72
N THR A 105 -0.05 -17.83 18.34
CA THR A 105 1.30 -17.60 18.90
C THR A 105 1.25 -16.99 20.30
N SER A 106 2.40 -16.97 20.98
CA SER A 106 2.52 -16.43 22.34
C SER A 106 2.14 -14.94 22.42
N ALA A 107 1.72 -14.49 23.60
CA ALA A 107 1.36 -13.09 23.82
C ALA A 107 2.49 -12.11 23.46
N LEU A 108 3.76 -12.52 23.67
CA LEU A 108 4.93 -11.72 23.28
C LEU A 108 5.04 -11.54 21.76
N ILE A 109 4.85 -12.63 21.00
CA ILE A 109 4.91 -12.59 19.52
C ILE A 109 3.71 -11.80 18.99
N GLN A 110 2.52 -12.03 19.54
CA GLN A 110 1.32 -11.26 19.20
C GLN A 110 1.53 -9.76 19.43
N ASP A 111 2.00 -9.36 20.60
CA ASP A 111 2.25 -7.93 20.86
C ASP A 111 3.29 -7.35 19.89
N THR A 112 4.43 -8.02 19.75
CA THR A 112 5.57 -7.50 18.99
C THR A 112 5.34 -7.50 17.48
N MET A 113 4.80 -8.59 16.93
CA MET A 113 4.66 -8.79 15.49
C MET A 113 3.31 -8.33 14.93
N VAL A 114 2.30 -8.19 15.79
CA VAL A 114 0.96 -7.76 15.39
C VAL A 114 0.68 -6.37 15.91
N ASN A 115 0.54 -6.20 17.22
CA ASN A 115 0.09 -4.91 17.78
C ASN A 115 1.07 -3.77 17.49
N GLN A 116 2.37 -4.00 17.69
CA GLN A 116 3.39 -2.97 17.44
C GLN A 116 3.63 -2.70 15.94
N VAL A 117 3.29 -3.64 15.06
CA VAL A 117 3.33 -3.41 13.61
C VAL A 117 2.10 -2.61 13.16
N LEU A 118 0.94 -2.89 13.77
CA LEU A 118 -0.32 -2.19 13.52
C LEU A 118 -0.32 -0.77 14.10
N SER A 119 0.46 -0.50 15.15
CA SER A 119 0.61 0.86 15.68
C SER A 119 1.58 1.73 14.87
N TYR A 120 2.29 1.16 13.89
CA TYR A 120 3.27 1.88 13.05
C TYR A 120 2.61 2.89 12.10
N CYS A 121 1.35 2.67 11.74
CA CYS A 121 0.52 3.70 11.12
C CYS A 121 -0.68 4.01 12.01
N PRO A 122 -0.52 4.92 13.01
CA PRO A 122 -1.68 5.49 13.68
C PRO A 122 -2.47 6.34 12.67
N GLU A 123 -3.79 6.35 12.83
CA GLU A 123 -4.80 6.92 11.93
C GLU A 123 -4.26 8.01 10.98
N HIS A 124 -4.39 7.76 9.67
CA HIS A 124 -4.18 8.63 8.51
C HIS A 124 -2.96 8.40 7.62
N CYS A 125 -1.99 7.52 7.96
CA CYS A 125 -0.82 7.10 7.12
C CYS A 125 -0.23 8.20 6.19
N SER A 126 -0.28 9.47 6.59
CA SER A 126 -0.12 10.59 5.65
C SER A 126 1.30 10.71 5.11
N SER A 127 2.27 10.29 5.93
CA SER A 127 3.68 10.19 5.55
C SER A 127 3.98 9.13 4.48
N TRP A 128 3.02 8.28 4.12
CA TRP A 128 3.18 7.26 3.07
C TRP A 128 2.76 7.76 1.69
N VAL A 129 2.04 8.88 1.62
CA VAL A 129 1.38 9.40 0.41
C VAL A 129 2.41 9.80 -0.66
N GLU A 130 3.32 10.71 -0.33
CA GLU A 130 4.27 11.26 -1.29
C GLU A 130 5.24 10.19 -1.85
N PRO A 131 5.83 9.29 -1.03
CA PRO A 131 6.63 8.18 -1.55
C PRO A 131 5.83 7.21 -2.42
N PHE A 132 4.55 6.98 -2.09
CA PHE A 132 3.68 6.12 -2.89
C PHE A 132 3.35 6.75 -4.23
N GLN A 133 2.96 8.02 -4.25
CA GLN A 133 2.66 8.78 -5.45
C GLN A 133 3.85 8.76 -6.41
N ASN A 134 5.06 9.05 -5.90
CA ASN A 134 6.28 9.01 -6.70
C ASN A 134 6.54 7.63 -7.31
N ILE A 135 6.27 6.55 -6.57
CA ILE A 135 6.52 5.19 -7.04
C ILE A 135 5.48 4.73 -8.06
N MET A 136 4.21 5.14 -7.91
CA MET A 136 3.18 4.87 -8.93
C MET A 136 3.45 5.66 -10.22
N LEU A 137 3.91 6.91 -10.12
CA LEU A 137 4.34 7.70 -11.29
C LEU A 137 5.50 7.05 -12.04
N VAL A 138 6.51 6.56 -11.32
CA VAL A 138 7.67 5.88 -11.91
C VAL A 138 7.27 4.53 -12.53
N TRP A 139 6.39 3.76 -11.89
CA TRP A 139 5.89 2.52 -12.47
C TRP A 139 5.18 2.77 -13.80
N GLU A 140 4.31 3.79 -13.86
CA GLU A 140 3.58 4.12 -15.07
C GLU A 140 4.53 4.50 -16.21
N GLN A 141 5.54 5.32 -15.93
CA GLN A 141 6.55 5.71 -16.93
C GLN A 141 7.32 4.49 -17.47
N ARG A 142 7.58 3.49 -16.61
CA ARG A 142 8.28 2.27 -17.03
C ARG A 142 7.41 1.39 -17.93
N GLU A 143 6.17 1.12 -17.52
CA GLU A 143 5.27 0.21 -18.24
C GLU A 143 4.65 0.85 -19.49
N HIS A 144 4.53 2.19 -19.51
CA HIS A 144 3.90 2.94 -20.59
C HIS A 144 4.82 4.03 -21.18
N TYR A 145 6.12 3.75 -21.28
CA TYR A 145 7.15 4.71 -21.70
C TYR A 145 6.88 5.39 -23.06
N LYS A 146 6.26 4.68 -24.01
CA LYS A 146 5.92 5.25 -25.34
C LYS A 146 4.81 6.29 -25.27
N SER A 147 3.91 6.15 -24.30
CA SER A 147 2.79 7.06 -24.07
C SER A 147 3.19 8.27 -23.23
N TYR A 148 4.30 8.17 -22.48
CA TYR A 148 4.79 9.20 -21.57
C TYR A 148 6.29 9.45 -21.75
N ARG A 149 6.62 10.34 -22.70
CA ARG A 149 8.02 10.77 -22.94
C ARG A 149 8.59 11.71 -21.87
N VAL A 150 7.74 12.23 -20.98
CA VAL A 150 8.08 13.16 -19.89
C VAL A 150 7.27 12.73 -18.66
N THR A 151 7.83 12.87 -17.45
CA THR A 151 7.11 12.64 -16.18
C THR A 151 5.74 13.31 -16.26
N PRO A 152 4.62 12.56 -16.19
CA PRO A 152 3.32 13.18 -16.29
C PRO A 152 3.14 14.09 -15.08
N ASN A 153 2.97 15.39 -15.33
CA ASN A 153 2.56 16.34 -14.30
C ASN A 153 1.18 15.90 -13.82
N CYS A 154 1.09 15.35 -12.60
CA CYS A 154 -0.14 15.46 -11.83
C CYS A 154 -0.40 16.96 -11.74
N LEU A 155 -1.33 17.50 -12.55
CA LEU A 155 -1.66 18.93 -12.56
C LEU A 155 -1.85 19.42 -11.11
N PRO A 156 -1.39 20.63 -10.75
CA PRO A 156 -1.50 21.11 -9.39
C PRO A 156 -2.99 21.16 -8.99
N LEU A 157 -3.35 20.40 -7.98
CA LEU A 157 -4.71 20.15 -7.47
C LEU A 157 -5.44 21.38 -6.88
N HIS A 158 -4.95 22.60 -7.14
CA HIS A 158 -5.49 23.83 -6.56
C HIS A 158 -5.98 24.87 -7.54
N LYS A 159 -5.93 24.63 -8.85
CA LYS A 159 -6.55 25.55 -9.81
C LYS A 159 -7.39 24.75 -10.81
N GLY A 160 -8.71 24.91 -10.66
CA GLY A 160 -9.72 24.20 -11.42
C GLY A 160 -9.53 24.29 -12.93
N GLY A 161 -10.07 23.29 -13.62
CA GLY A 161 -10.17 23.27 -15.07
C GLY A 161 -10.98 22.07 -15.48
N ILE A 162 -12.24 22.33 -15.84
CA ILE A 162 -13.12 21.44 -16.60
C ILE A 162 -12.50 21.16 -17.96
#